data_AF-A0A1V6GJ10-F1
#
_entry.id   AF-A0A1V6GJ10-F1
#
_cell.length_a   1.000
_cell.length_b   1.000
_cell.length_c   1.000
_cell.angle_alpha   90.00
_cell.angle_beta   90.00
_cell.angle_gamma   90.00
#
_symmetry.space_group_name_H-M   'P 1'
#
loop_
_entity.id
_entity.type
_entity.pdbx_description
1 polymer ?
#
loop_
_entity_poly.entity_id
_entity_poly.type
_entity_poly.pdbx_seq_one_letter_code
_entity_poly.pdbx_strand_id
1 'polypeptide(L)'
;MAMKCVFGGVVCACGVFSLLAAEQVWLDDGPDNVWSVSALNWDAGAGWANGNTARFTGAGGTQAGETVDVSGAVTVAGMAFETNGYVIADADADGTLTLAGGGEFRVANAGDAAVVSEVVDGAGFTKTGSGRLQLSGANTFTGVVRIAEGTLRLSKWNPTVLGAAGSGNGTVVESGATLDISAPSRTI
;
A
#
# COMPACT_ATOMS: atom_id res chain seq x y z
N MET A 1 25.73 2.02 -20.14
CA MET A 1 26.95 1.42 -19.58
C MET A 1 26.53 0.21 -18.77
N ALA A 2 26.82 -0.99 -19.25
CA ALA A 2 26.44 -2.23 -18.58
C ALA A 2 27.50 -2.59 -17.52
N MET A 3 27.07 -2.72 -16.26
CA MET A 3 27.91 -3.20 -15.17
C MET A 3 28.07 -4.72 -15.34
N LYS A 4 29.29 -5.16 -15.68
CA LYS A 4 29.67 -6.58 -15.69
C LYS A 4 29.91 -7.05 -14.25
N CYS A 5 29.06 -7.93 -13.72
CA CYS A 5 29.44 -8.79 -12.60
C CYS A 5 29.89 -10.15 -13.15
N VAL A 6 31.15 -10.50 -12.89
CA VAL A 6 31.69 -11.85 -13.12
C VAL A 6 31.73 -12.55 -11.77
N PHE A 7 30.90 -13.58 -11.59
CA PHE A 7 31.11 -14.61 -10.57
C PHE A 7 30.91 -15.99 -11.22
N GLY A 8 31.78 -16.91 -10.84
CA GLY A 8 32.14 -18.10 -11.62
C GLY A 8 31.01 -19.07 -11.96
N GLY A 9 31.05 -19.54 -13.21
CA GLY A 9 31.01 -20.97 -13.52
C GLY A 9 29.68 -21.72 -13.41
N VAL A 10 28.54 -21.08 -13.16
CA VAL A 10 27.22 -21.72 -13.27
C VAL A 10 26.32 -20.86 -14.13
N VAL A 11 26.06 -21.32 -15.37
CA VAL A 11 25.01 -20.76 -16.21
C VAL A 11 23.69 -21.24 -15.60
N CYS A 12 23.15 -20.46 -14.68
CA CYS A 12 21.77 -20.61 -14.24
C CYS A 12 20.88 -19.98 -15.33
N ALA A 13 19.92 -20.72 -15.85
CA ALA A 13 18.97 -20.21 -16.83
C ALA A 13 18.27 -18.98 -16.26
N CYS A 14 18.57 -17.80 -16.82
CA CYS A 14 17.91 -16.56 -16.48
C CYS A 14 16.50 -16.62 -17.07
N GLY A 15 15.58 -17.23 -16.32
CA GLY A 15 14.17 -16.88 -16.44
C GLY A 15 14.07 -15.37 -16.31
N VAL A 16 13.17 -14.76 -17.08
CA VAL A 16 12.78 -13.36 -16.92
C VAL A 16 12.43 -13.13 -15.44
N PHE A 17 13.41 -12.67 -14.67
CA PHE A 17 13.17 -12.00 -13.40
C PHE A 17 12.44 -10.74 -13.82
N SER A 18 11.11 -10.76 -13.76
CA SER A 18 10.36 -9.52 -13.62
C SER A 18 11.04 -8.79 -12.47
N LEU A 19 11.74 -7.71 -12.80
CA LEU A 19 12.38 -6.86 -11.80
C LEU A 19 11.20 -6.33 -10.98
N LEU A 20 11.06 -6.80 -9.74
CA LEU A 20 10.12 -6.20 -8.80
C LEU A 20 10.43 -4.70 -8.73
N ALA A 21 9.40 -3.87 -8.55
CA ALA A 21 9.58 -2.44 -8.38
C ALA A 21 10.60 -2.18 -7.25
N ALA A 22 11.44 -1.15 -7.41
CA ALA A 22 12.35 -0.77 -6.33
C ALA A 22 11.53 -0.36 -5.10
N GLU A 23 12.10 -0.58 -3.92
CA GLU A 23 11.46 -0.27 -2.64
C GLU A 23 12.07 1.01 -2.08
N GLN A 24 11.25 1.85 -1.45
CA GLN A 24 11.72 2.94 -0.61
C GLN A 24 11.10 2.83 0.77
N VAL A 25 11.90 3.13 1.79
CA VAL A 25 11.51 2.98 3.19
C VAL A 25 11.09 4.33 3.77
N TRP A 26 9.92 4.38 4.40
CA TRP A 26 9.46 5.56 5.12
C TRP A 26 10.34 5.86 6.33
N LEU A 27 10.79 7.10 6.46
CA LEU A 27 11.51 7.62 7.62
C LEU A 27 10.53 8.18 8.66
N ASP A 28 10.37 7.46 9.76
CA ASP A 28 9.52 7.88 10.89
C ASP A 28 10.05 9.15 11.60
N ASP A 29 11.37 9.34 11.61
CA ASP A 29 12.05 10.53 12.15
C ASP A 29 12.32 11.57 11.05
N GLY A 30 11.53 11.57 9.97
CA GLY A 30 11.64 12.50 8.86
C GLY A 30 11.39 13.96 9.25
N PRO A 31 11.75 14.93 8.40
CA PRO A 31 11.49 16.35 8.64
C PRO A 31 10.00 16.69 8.83
N ASP A 32 9.09 15.92 8.22
CA ASP A 32 7.65 16.06 8.35
C ASP A 32 6.93 14.74 8.00
N ASN A 33 5.59 14.75 8.00
CA ASN A 33 4.78 13.57 7.73
C ASN A 33 4.32 13.48 6.27
N VAL A 34 4.94 14.24 5.36
CA VAL A 34 4.46 14.40 3.99
C VAL A 34 5.05 13.34 3.06
N TRP A 35 4.18 12.64 2.35
CA TRP A 35 4.54 11.81 1.22
C TRP A 35 4.35 12.58 -0.08
N SER A 36 5.46 13.08 -0.61
CA SER A 36 5.51 13.67 -1.96
C SER A 36 6.85 13.38 -2.63
N VAL A 37 6.96 13.72 -3.92
CA VAL A 37 8.22 13.59 -4.67
C VAL A 37 9.32 14.56 -4.21
N SER A 38 8.97 15.59 -3.44
CA SER A 38 9.90 16.60 -2.94
C SER A 38 10.17 16.51 -1.44
N ALA A 39 9.28 15.89 -0.66
CA ALA A 39 9.44 15.73 0.79
C ALA A 39 10.50 14.66 1.10
N LEU A 40 11.43 14.96 2.00
CA LEU A 40 12.63 14.16 2.25
C LEU A 40 12.41 13.06 3.31
N ASN A 41 11.28 12.35 3.24
CA ASN A 41 10.85 11.33 4.21
C ASN A 41 11.06 9.89 3.75
N TRP A 42 11.82 9.67 2.68
CA TRP A 42 12.08 8.33 2.12
C TRP A 42 13.56 7.99 2.13
N ASP A 43 13.91 6.74 2.44
CA ASP A 43 15.29 6.24 2.50
C ASP A 43 16.18 7.16 3.33
N ALA A 44 17.46 7.39 2.98
CA ALA A 44 18.33 8.29 3.72
C ALA A 44 18.04 9.79 3.45
N GLY A 45 16.78 10.23 3.57
CA GLY A 45 16.35 11.63 3.41
C GLY A 45 16.15 12.05 1.95
N ALA A 46 15.59 11.16 1.14
CA ALA A 46 15.25 11.36 -0.26
C ALA A 46 13.74 11.66 -0.45
N GLY A 47 13.42 12.21 -1.62
CA GLY A 47 12.05 12.32 -2.12
C GLY A 47 11.49 10.97 -2.58
N TRP A 48 10.16 10.88 -2.62
CA TRP A 48 9.50 9.72 -3.23
C TRP A 48 9.79 9.64 -4.74
N ALA A 49 10.11 8.44 -5.23
CA ALA A 49 10.22 8.14 -6.64
C ALA A 49 9.02 7.30 -7.11
N ASN A 50 8.20 7.93 -7.96
CA ASN A 50 6.98 7.32 -8.48
C ASN A 50 7.22 5.99 -9.20
N GLY A 51 6.37 5.01 -8.91
CA GLY A 51 6.46 3.64 -9.42
C GLY A 51 7.21 2.67 -8.49
N ASN A 52 7.73 3.14 -7.36
CA ASN A 52 8.33 2.29 -6.35
C ASN A 52 7.28 1.66 -5.42
N THR A 53 7.70 0.65 -4.67
CA THR A 53 6.95 0.09 -3.53
C THR A 53 7.29 0.89 -2.28
N ALA A 54 6.25 1.41 -1.61
CA ALA A 54 6.41 2.11 -0.34
C ALA A 54 6.47 1.10 0.80
N ARG A 55 7.49 1.20 1.64
CA ARG A 55 7.65 0.32 2.79
C ARG A 55 7.69 1.09 4.10
N PHE A 56 6.78 0.76 4.98
CA PHE A 56 6.63 1.37 6.30
C PHE A 56 7.17 0.42 7.37
N THR A 57 8.35 0.74 7.90
CA THR A 57 9.07 -0.11 8.88
C THR A 57 9.28 0.51 10.24
N GLY A 58 8.96 1.80 10.41
CA GLY A 58 9.07 2.48 11.69
C GLY A 58 8.20 1.79 12.74
N ALA A 59 8.63 1.76 13.99
CA ALA A 59 7.72 1.31 15.04
C ALA A 59 6.61 2.37 15.13
N GLY A 60 5.42 2.12 14.60
CA GLY A 60 4.24 2.99 14.76
C GLY A 60 3.77 3.03 16.22
N GLY A 61 4.63 3.56 17.10
CA GLY A 61 4.73 3.13 18.48
C GLY A 61 5.17 4.20 19.47
N THR A 62 5.40 5.45 19.04
CA THR A 62 5.40 6.58 19.97
C THR A 62 4.06 7.32 19.99
N GLN A 63 3.22 7.19 18.96
CA GLN A 63 1.93 7.88 18.90
C GLN A 63 0.87 6.97 18.26
N ALA A 64 -0.35 7.03 18.78
CA ALA A 64 -1.47 6.36 18.17
C ALA A 64 -1.68 6.90 16.75
N GLY A 65 -1.44 6.07 15.72
CA GLY A 65 -1.80 6.38 14.34
C GLY A 65 -0.86 7.39 13.68
N GLU A 66 0.29 6.95 13.16
CA GLU A 66 1.13 7.82 12.34
C GLU A 66 0.39 8.11 11.03
N THR A 67 0.05 9.38 10.82
CA THR A 67 -0.66 9.81 9.61
C THR A 67 0.37 10.30 8.60
N VAL A 68 0.51 9.54 7.53
CA VAL A 68 1.31 9.89 6.35
C VAL A 68 0.40 10.66 5.40
N ASP A 69 0.74 11.92 5.19
CA ASP A 69 -0.03 12.87 4.39
C ASP A 69 0.41 12.82 2.93
N VAL A 70 -0.40 12.25 2.06
CA VAL A 70 -0.14 12.18 0.62
C VAL A 70 -0.34 13.57 0.05
N SER A 71 0.74 14.20 -0.42
CA SER A 71 0.68 15.52 -1.03
C SER A 71 1.16 15.51 -2.48
N GLY A 72 0.33 16.09 -3.34
CA GLY A 72 0.52 16.06 -4.79
C GLY A 72 0.39 14.66 -5.41
N ALA A 73 1.00 14.46 -6.59
CA ALA A 73 0.82 13.24 -7.38
C ALA A 73 1.80 12.12 -6.97
N VAL A 74 1.28 11.13 -6.23
CA VAL A 74 2.00 9.93 -5.80
C VAL A 74 1.52 8.72 -6.60
N THR A 75 2.45 8.01 -7.22
CA THR A 75 2.23 6.74 -7.89
C THR A 75 3.05 5.65 -7.22
N VAL A 76 2.42 4.53 -6.87
CA VAL A 76 3.05 3.39 -6.20
C VAL A 76 2.88 2.11 -6.99
N ALA A 77 3.87 1.23 -6.94
CA ALA A 77 3.72 -0.16 -7.36
C ALA A 77 3.05 -1.02 -6.29
N GLY A 78 3.14 -0.62 -5.01
CA GLY A 78 2.58 -1.33 -3.87
C GLY A 78 2.91 -0.62 -2.56
N MET A 79 2.37 -1.15 -1.47
CA MET A 79 2.61 -0.67 -0.10
C MET A 79 2.81 -1.85 0.84
N ALA A 80 3.87 -1.80 1.66
CA ALA A 80 4.16 -2.81 2.66
C ALA A 80 4.24 -2.17 4.05
N PHE A 81 3.36 -2.62 4.95
CA PHE A 81 3.32 -2.21 6.35
C PHE A 81 3.92 -3.34 7.19
N GLU A 82 5.12 -3.13 7.72
CA GLU A 82 5.85 -4.11 8.55
C GLU A 82 5.49 -4.03 10.04
N THR A 83 4.80 -2.96 10.43
CA THR A 83 4.42 -2.65 11.80
C THR A 83 3.01 -2.05 11.84
N ASN A 84 2.40 -2.07 13.03
CA ASN A 84 1.09 -1.50 13.28
C ASN A 84 1.10 0.03 13.26
N GLY A 85 -0.04 0.64 12.92
CA GLY A 85 -0.33 2.03 13.29
C GLY A 85 -0.21 3.07 12.18
N TYR A 86 0.03 2.67 10.93
CA TYR A 86 0.08 3.62 9.81
C TYR A 86 -1.32 3.97 9.29
N VAL A 87 -1.52 5.26 9.03
CA VAL A 87 -2.69 5.83 8.35
C VAL A 87 -2.20 6.62 7.14
N ILE A 88 -2.54 6.17 5.94
CA ILE A 88 -2.28 6.91 4.69
C ILE A 88 -3.49 7.78 4.41
N ALA A 89 -3.33 9.10 4.40
CA ALA A 89 -4.42 10.06 4.26
C ALA A 89 -4.02 11.25 3.38
N ASP A 90 -5.04 12.03 3.01
CA ASP A 90 -4.90 13.36 2.40
C ASP A 90 -5.46 14.37 3.40
N ALA A 91 -4.59 15.11 4.10
CA ALA A 91 -5.03 16.05 5.12
C ALA A 91 -5.53 17.36 4.51
N ASP A 92 -4.95 17.78 3.39
CA ASP A 92 -5.19 19.08 2.74
C ASP A 92 -5.98 18.98 1.42
N ALA A 93 -6.30 17.76 0.98
CA ALA A 93 -7.02 17.46 -0.25
C ALA A 93 -6.26 17.89 -1.51
N ASP A 94 -4.92 17.87 -1.46
CA ASP A 94 -4.03 18.17 -2.58
C ASP A 94 -3.34 16.94 -3.16
N GLY A 95 -3.52 15.79 -2.52
CA GLY A 95 -2.95 14.49 -2.84
C GLY A 95 -3.71 13.71 -3.92
N THR A 96 -2.96 12.84 -4.60
CA THR A 96 -3.54 11.70 -5.33
C THR A 96 -2.65 10.49 -5.16
N LEU A 97 -3.25 9.33 -4.88
CA LEU A 97 -2.55 8.05 -4.76
C LEU A 97 -2.96 7.09 -5.87
N THR A 98 -2.06 6.84 -6.81
CA THR A 98 -2.31 5.98 -7.99
C THR A 98 -1.53 4.67 -7.90
N LEU A 99 -2.20 3.54 -8.14
CA LEU A 99 -1.56 2.23 -8.31
C LEU A 99 -1.15 2.00 -9.76
N ALA A 100 0.15 1.86 -10.00
CA ALA A 100 0.72 1.70 -11.35
C ALA A 100 0.35 0.37 -12.03
N GLY A 101 0.03 -0.70 -11.28
CA GLY A 101 -0.43 -1.97 -11.84
C GLY A 101 -0.37 -3.18 -10.89
N GLY A 102 -1.51 -3.80 -10.60
CA GLY A 102 -1.60 -5.12 -9.92
C GLY A 102 -0.94 -5.20 -8.55
N GLY A 103 -0.77 -4.05 -7.89
CA GLY A 103 0.16 -3.88 -6.77
C GLY A 103 -0.13 -4.75 -5.56
N GLU A 104 0.86 -4.94 -4.70
CA GLU A 104 0.69 -5.62 -3.42
C GLU A 104 0.45 -4.58 -2.32
N PHE A 105 -0.60 -4.78 -1.54
CA PHE A 105 -0.76 -4.14 -0.24
C PHE A 105 -0.55 -5.17 0.86
N ARG A 106 0.62 -5.16 1.49
CA ARG A 106 1.01 -6.13 2.50
C ARG A 106 0.89 -5.54 3.90
N VAL A 107 0.21 -6.22 4.81
CA VAL A 107 0.26 -5.91 6.25
C VAL A 107 0.83 -7.15 6.94
N ALA A 108 2.10 -7.06 7.33
CA ALA A 108 2.95 -8.21 7.51
C ALA A 108 2.46 -9.18 8.58
N ASN A 109 2.23 -8.69 9.80
CA ASN A 109 2.07 -9.55 10.97
C ASN A 109 0.63 -9.56 11.50
N ALA A 110 0.27 -10.67 12.14
CA ALA A 110 -0.99 -10.78 12.85
C ALA A 110 -1.00 -9.78 14.01
N GLY A 111 -2.07 -9.00 14.13
CA GLY A 111 -2.17 -7.92 15.11
C GLY A 111 -1.79 -6.55 14.55
N ASP A 112 -1.04 -6.48 13.46
CA ASP A 112 -0.80 -5.23 12.75
C ASP A 112 -2.06 -4.77 12.02
N ALA A 113 -2.29 -3.47 12.04
CA ALA A 113 -3.32 -2.80 11.29
C ALA A 113 -2.74 -1.57 10.58
N ALA A 114 -3.13 -1.41 9.31
CA ALA A 114 -2.89 -0.21 8.53
C ALA A 114 -4.21 0.32 7.97
N VAL A 115 -4.32 1.64 7.85
CA VAL A 115 -5.48 2.32 7.27
C VAL A 115 -5.04 3.09 6.04
N VAL A 116 -5.79 2.94 4.94
CA VAL A 116 -5.67 3.81 3.78
C VAL A 116 -7.00 4.56 3.63
N SER A 117 -6.98 5.82 4.01
CA SER A 117 -8.09 6.77 3.92
C SER A 117 -8.07 7.66 2.69
N GLU A 118 -6.90 7.80 2.08
CA GLU A 118 -6.75 8.38 0.74
C GLU A 118 -7.60 7.61 -0.30
N VAL A 119 -8.08 8.33 -1.31
CA VAL A 119 -8.66 7.79 -2.54
C VAL A 119 -7.56 7.15 -3.38
N VAL A 120 -7.67 5.84 -3.55
CA VAL A 120 -6.78 5.07 -4.42
C VAL A 120 -7.37 4.99 -5.84
N ASP A 121 -6.57 5.36 -6.83
CA ASP A 121 -6.87 5.23 -8.26
C ASP A 121 -5.95 4.22 -8.98
N GLY A 122 -6.21 3.97 -10.27
CA GLY A 122 -5.37 3.13 -11.12
C GLY A 122 -5.86 1.68 -11.19
N ALA A 123 -4.99 0.73 -10.86
CA ALA A 123 -5.26 -0.70 -10.94
C ALA A 123 -5.70 -1.32 -9.60
N GLY A 124 -6.35 -2.48 -9.66
CA GLY A 124 -6.63 -3.34 -8.51
C GLY A 124 -5.34 -3.90 -7.90
N PHE A 125 -5.46 -4.46 -6.71
CA PHE A 125 -4.32 -4.88 -5.90
C PHE A 125 -4.55 -6.23 -5.23
N THR A 126 -3.46 -6.84 -4.77
CA THR A 126 -3.49 -8.04 -3.93
C THR A 126 -3.17 -7.66 -2.48
N LYS A 127 -4.08 -7.98 -1.55
CA LYS A 127 -3.84 -7.91 -0.11
C LYS A 127 -3.15 -9.19 0.37
N THR A 128 -1.95 -9.05 0.90
CA THR A 128 -1.14 -10.14 1.48
C THR A 128 -0.72 -9.83 2.93
N GLY A 129 -0.08 -10.79 3.58
CA GLY A 129 0.30 -10.68 4.98
C GLY A 129 -0.88 -10.91 5.93
N SER A 130 -0.55 -11.38 7.12
CA SER A 130 -1.54 -11.86 8.11
C SER A 130 -2.30 -10.75 8.84
N GLY A 131 -1.85 -9.49 8.71
CA GLY A 131 -2.47 -8.34 9.35
C GLY A 131 -3.71 -7.80 8.65
N ARG A 132 -4.26 -6.72 9.21
CA ARG A 132 -5.48 -6.06 8.73
C ARG A 132 -5.14 -4.81 7.92
N LEU A 133 -5.62 -4.75 6.68
CA LEU A 133 -5.70 -3.51 5.92
C LEU A 133 -7.12 -2.95 6.00
N GLN A 134 -7.28 -1.69 6.33
CA GLN A 134 -8.56 -1.00 6.27
C GLN A 134 -8.59 0.02 5.14
N LEU A 135 -9.56 -0.09 4.23
CA LEU A 135 -9.84 0.93 3.22
C LEU A 135 -11.00 1.81 3.65
N SER A 136 -10.87 3.11 3.38
CA SER A 136 -11.91 4.08 3.72
C SER A 136 -12.13 5.21 2.73
N GLY A 137 -11.22 5.35 1.74
CA GLY A 137 -11.37 6.27 0.61
C GLY A 137 -12.52 5.88 -0.34
N ALA A 138 -12.97 6.87 -1.11
CA ALA A 138 -13.91 6.68 -2.22
C ALA A 138 -13.16 6.26 -3.48
N ASN A 139 -12.59 5.05 -3.44
CA ASN A 139 -11.62 4.59 -4.43
C ASN A 139 -12.19 4.56 -5.86
N THR A 140 -11.34 4.87 -6.83
CA THR A 140 -11.68 4.90 -8.27
C THR A 140 -10.91 3.88 -9.09
N PHE A 141 -9.99 3.13 -8.48
CA PHE A 141 -9.25 2.09 -9.17
C PHE A 141 -10.16 1.08 -9.89
N THR A 142 -9.62 0.50 -10.94
CA THR A 142 -10.26 -0.53 -11.76
C THR A 142 -9.49 -1.83 -11.66
N GLY A 143 -10.11 -2.98 -11.93
CA GLY A 143 -9.51 -4.29 -11.82
C GLY A 143 -9.92 -5.06 -10.57
N VAL A 144 -9.20 -6.14 -10.30
CA VAL A 144 -9.55 -7.09 -9.22
C VAL A 144 -8.84 -6.74 -7.93
N VAL A 145 -9.58 -6.67 -6.83
CA VAL A 145 -9.04 -6.75 -5.47
C VAL A 145 -8.94 -8.21 -5.08
N ARG A 146 -7.74 -8.72 -4.90
CA ARG A 146 -7.50 -10.10 -4.45
C ARG A 146 -7.05 -10.10 -3.00
N ILE A 147 -7.80 -10.76 -2.13
CA ILE A 147 -7.44 -10.89 -0.71
C ILE A 147 -6.86 -12.29 -0.54
N ALA A 148 -5.54 -12.38 -0.60
CA ALA A 148 -4.80 -13.63 -0.51
C ALA A 148 -4.57 -14.04 0.95
N GLU A 149 -4.30 -13.07 1.83
CA GLU A 149 -4.03 -13.32 3.25
C GLU A 149 -4.58 -12.23 4.18
N GLY A 150 -4.82 -12.62 5.43
CA GLY A 150 -5.24 -11.71 6.50
C GLY A 150 -6.64 -11.14 6.30
N THR A 151 -6.83 -9.87 6.63
CA THR A 151 -8.14 -9.21 6.56
C THR A 151 -8.07 -7.92 5.75
N LEU A 152 -8.97 -7.79 4.77
CA LEU A 152 -9.34 -6.49 4.20
C LEU A 152 -10.62 -6.02 4.87
N ARG A 153 -10.57 -4.88 5.55
CA ARG A 153 -11.72 -4.25 6.22
C ARG A 153 -12.17 -3.01 5.48
N LEU A 154 -13.48 -2.80 5.42
CA LEU A 154 -14.08 -1.59 4.86
C LEU A 154 -14.62 -0.74 6.01
N SER A 155 -14.21 0.53 6.12
CA SER A 155 -14.60 1.37 7.28
C SER A 155 -15.87 2.21 7.05
N LYS A 156 -16.19 2.51 5.79
CA LYS A 156 -17.37 3.30 5.39
C LYS A 156 -18.28 2.46 4.50
N TRP A 157 -19.59 2.61 4.66
CA TRP A 157 -20.58 2.16 3.67
C TRP A 157 -20.53 3.06 2.44
N ASN A 158 -19.40 3.06 1.75
CA ASN A 158 -19.24 3.74 0.47
C ASN A 158 -19.33 2.67 -0.64
N PRO A 159 -20.25 2.82 -1.63
CA PRO A 159 -20.38 1.84 -2.71
C PRO A 159 -19.10 1.67 -3.54
N THR A 160 -18.15 2.63 -3.53
CA THR A 160 -16.91 2.58 -4.32
C THR A 160 -15.65 2.28 -3.49
N VAL A 161 -15.79 1.85 -2.23
CA VAL A 161 -14.60 1.54 -1.39
C VAL A 161 -13.73 0.41 -1.98
N LEU A 162 -14.31 -0.47 -2.80
CA LEU A 162 -13.60 -1.53 -3.53
C LEU A 162 -13.32 -1.15 -5.00
N GLY A 163 -13.33 0.13 -5.34
CA GLY A 163 -13.08 0.64 -6.68
C GLY A 163 -14.32 0.64 -7.57
N ALA A 164 -14.10 0.81 -8.87
CA ALA A 164 -15.16 0.87 -9.87
C ALA A 164 -15.87 -0.48 -10.05
N ALA A 165 -17.17 -0.45 -10.36
CA ALA A 165 -17.94 -1.63 -10.77
C ALA A 165 -17.90 -1.80 -12.31
N GLY A 166 -18.05 -3.03 -12.80
CA GLY A 166 -18.13 -3.31 -14.24
C GLY A 166 -17.29 -4.51 -14.68
N SER A 167 -17.27 -4.76 -15.99
CA SER A 167 -16.47 -5.85 -16.58
C SER A 167 -14.99 -5.67 -16.28
N GLY A 168 -14.33 -6.73 -15.83
CA GLY A 168 -12.91 -6.71 -15.46
C GLY A 168 -12.64 -6.27 -14.00
N ASN A 169 -13.64 -5.77 -13.29
CA ASN A 169 -13.53 -5.40 -11.87
C ASN A 169 -14.13 -6.48 -10.97
N GLY A 170 -13.62 -6.63 -9.76
CA GLY A 170 -14.19 -7.58 -8.81
C GLY A 170 -13.38 -7.75 -7.53
N THR A 171 -13.89 -8.61 -6.64
CA THR A 171 -13.21 -8.97 -5.40
C THR A 171 -13.13 -10.47 -5.29
N VAL A 172 -11.92 -10.98 -5.02
CA VAL A 172 -11.65 -12.40 -4.83
C VAL A 172 -11.10 -12.58 -3.42
N VAL A 173 -11.73 -13.46 -2.63
CA VAL A 173 -11.25 -13.84 -1.29
C VAL A 173 -10.70 -15.27 -1.38
N GLU A 174 -9.42 -15.44 -1.08
CA GLU A 174 -8.80 -16.76 -1.05
C GLU A 174 -9.12 -17.54 0.24
N SER A 175 -8.82 -18.84 0.23
CA SER A 175 -9.03 -19.68 1.40
C SER A 175 -8.19 -19.18 2.58
N GLY A 176 -8.81 -18.96 3.74
CA GLY A 176 -8.14 -18.45 4.94
C GLY A 176 -8.04 -16.93 5.01
N ALA A 177 -8.40 -16.20 3.96
CA ALA A 177 -8.50 -14.74 3.97
C ALA A 177 -9.90 -14.26 4.38
N THR A 178 -10.02 -12.98 4.76
CA THR A 178 -11.29 -12.37 5.19
C THR A 178 -11.53 -11.02 4.51
N LEU A 179 -12.73 -10.83 3.97
CA LEU A 179 -13.30 -9.52 3.67
C LEU A 179 -14.26 -9.14 4.80
N ASP A 180 -13.90 -8.13 5.59
CA ASP A 180 -14.68 -7.63 6.71
C ASP A 180 -15.50 -6.40 6.28
N ILE A 181 -16.82 -6.61 6.15
CA ILE A 181 -17.81 -5.56 5.83
C ILE A 181 -18.57 -5.09 7.08
N SER A 182 -18.15 -5.49 8.28
CA SER A 182 -18.86 -5.16 9.51
C SER A 182 -18.76 -3.67 9.83
N ALA A 183 -19.92 -3.03 9.98
CA ALA A 183 -20.01 -1.70 10.58
C ALA A 183 -19.52 -1.79 12.04
N PRO A 184 -18.88 -0.74 12.59
CA PRO A 184 -18.65 -0.69 14.03
C PRO A 184 -19.99 -0.93 14.76
N SER A 185 -19.99 -1.83 15.73
CA SER A 185 -21.18 -2.17 16.51
C SER A 185 -21.80 -0.89 17.07
N ARG A 186 -23.01 -0.54 16.63
CA ARG A 186 -23.78 0.53 17.25
C ARG A 186 -24.27 -0.01 18.59
N THR A 187 -23.55 0.30 19.67
CA THR A 187 -24.12 0.16 21.01
C THR A 187 -25.26 1.18 21.10
N ILE A 188 -26.49 0.69 21.20
CA ILE A 188 -27.69 1.50 21.44
C ILE A 188 -27.88 1.61 22.95
#